data_AF-A0A3C0VKF7-F1
#
_entry.id   AF-A0A3C0VKF7-F1
#
_cell.length_a   1.000
_cell.length_b   1.000
_cell.length_c   1.000
_cell.angle_alpha   90.00
_cell.angle_beta   90.00
_cell.angle_gamma   90.00
#
_symmetry.space_group_name_H-M   'P 1'
#
loop_
_entity.id
_entity.type
_entity.pdbx_description
1 polymer ?
#
loop_
_entity_poly.entity_id
_entity_poly.type
_entity_poly.pdbx_seq_one_letter_code
_entity_poly.pdbx_strand_id
1 'polypeptide(L)'
;MSRGLMYRTTLPMDQGMLFVMAPPRIATFWMHNTFVPLDMIFIRLNGEIESIVTREDTLSQERTRSQKPVAYVLEINAGQSAALGIKPGHFIRLQSGRGAGGGS
;
A
#
# COMPACT_ATOMS: atom_id res chain seq x y z
N MET A 1 -5.89 11.92 9.58
CA MET A 1 -4.52 11.56 9.12
C MET A 1 -4.21 10.18 9.68
N SER A 2 -4.26 9.14 8.85
CA SER A 2 -3.77 7.81 9.24
C SER A 2 -2.25 7.81 9.10
N ARG A 3 -1.55 7.68 10.22
CA ARG A 3 -0.10 7.43 10.25
C ARG A 3 0.09 6.06 9.60
N GLY A 4 0.76 6.00 8.45
CA GLY A 4 1.01 4.75 7.75
C GLY A 4 2.00 3.85 8.47
N LEU A 5 2.89 3.17 7.74
CA LEU A 5 4.00 2.41 8.33
C LEU A 5 5.01 3.28 9.12
N MET A 6 4.71 4.56 9.36
CA MET A 6 5.47 5.45 10.23
C MET A 6 5.79 4.72 11.55
N TYR A 7 7.09 4.65 11.88
CA TYR A 7 7.67 3.97 13.06
C TYR A 7 7.79 2.43 13.01
N ARG A 8 7.48 1.74 11.89
CA ARG A 8 7.87 0.33 11.73
C ARG A 8 9.26 0.20 11.14
N THR A 9 10.18 -0.44 11.88
CA THR A 9 11.57 -0.69 11.47
C THR A 9 11.75 -1.93 10.61
N THR A 10 10.73 -2.80 10.53
CA THR A 10 10.73 -4.01 9.68
C THR A 10 9.33 -4.24 9.11
N LEU A 11 9.26 -4.68 7.85
CA LEU A 11 8.07 -5.21 7.20
C LEU A 11 8.43 -6.63 6.69
N PRO A 12 7.97 -7.69 7.36
CA PRO A 12 8.20 -9.06 6.89
C PRO A 12 7.76 -9.22 5.42
N MET A 13 8.45 -10.07 4.66
CA MET A 13 8.21 -10.23 3.22
C MET A 13 6.77 -10.67 2.89
N ASP A 14 6.05 -11.26 3.83
CA ASP A 14 4.66 -11.70 3.69
C ASP A 14 3.64 -10.70 4.26
N GLN A 15 4.09 -9.51 4.69
CA GLN A 15 3.24 -8.49 5.30
C GLN A 15 3.21 -7.21 4.47
N GLY A 16 2.11 -6.50 4.61
CA GLY A 16 1.90 -5.18 4.03
C GLY A 16 1.00 -4.34 4.91
N MET A 17 0.82 -3.08 4.54
CA MET A 17 -0.17 -2.21 5.15
C MET A 17 -1.21 -1.80 4.12
N LEU A 18 -2.48 -2.06 4.42
CA LEU A 18 -3.61 -1.66 3.60
C LEU A 18 -4.23 -0.38 4.17
N PHE A 19 -4.29 0.66 3.36
CA PHE A 19 -4.98 1.91 3.66
C PHE A 19 -6.32 1.91 2.95
N VAL A 20 -7.38 2.22 3.69
CA VAL A 20 -8.73 2.37 3.14
C VAL A 20 -9.03 3.86 2.96
N MET A 21 -9.40 4.22 1.74
CA MET A 21 -9.77 5.57 1.32
C MET A 21 -11.27 5.59 1.05
N ALA A 22 -12.05 5.83 2.12
CA ALA A 22 -13.50 6.01 2.04
C ALA A 22 -13.85 7.48 2.37
N PRO A 23 -14.47 8.23 1.43
CA PRO A 23 -14.76 7.86 0.05
C PRO A 23 -13.48 7.77 -0.82
N PRO A 24 -13.53 7.07 -1.98
CA PRO A 24 -12.42 7.02 -2.92
C PRO A 24 -11.96 8.42 -3.33
N ARG A 25 -10.64 8.64 -3.31
CA ARG A 25 -10.04 9.95 -3.58
C ARG A 25 -8.64 9.80 -4.15
N ILE A 26 -8.07 10.90 -4.64
CA ILE A 26 -6.63 10.93 -4.97
C ILE A 26 -5.86 10.66 -3.69
N ALA A 27 -5.13 9.54 -3.68
CA ALA A 27 -4.27 9.18 -2.57
C ALA A 27 -2.94 9.92 -2.73
N THR A 28 -2.38 10.41 -1.63
CA THR A 28 -1.04 11.02 -1.61
C THR A 28 -0.28 10.45 -0.43
N PHE A 29 0.87 9.87 -0.73
CA PHE A 29 1.78 9.22 0.20
C PHE A 29 3.17 9.82 0.05
N TRP A 30 4.03 9.55 1.02
CA TRP A 30 5.44 9.96 1.03
C TRP A 30 6.23 8.95 1.87
N MET A 31 7.55 9.03 1.84
CA MET A 31 8.42 8.13 2.61
C MET A 31 8.86 8.76 3.95
N HIS A 32 8.15 9.81 4.42
CA HIS A 32 8.49 10.50 5.66
C HIS A 32 8.50 9.53 6.85
N ASN A 33 9.64 9.45 7.54
CA ASN A 33 9.90 8.51 8.64
C ASN A 33 9.71 7.02 8.27
N THR A 34 9.90 6.68 6.99
CA THR A 34 9.90 5.30 6.49
C THR A 34 11.33 4.87 6.17
N PHE A 35 11.81 3.82 6.84
CA PHE A 35 13.19 3.33 6.75
C PHE A 35 13.35 2.14 5.78
N VAL A 36 12.24 1.63 5.24
CA VAL A 36 12.23 0.51 4.31
C VAL A 36 11.75 0.98 2.94
N PRO A 37 12.40 0.57 1.85
CA PRO A 37 11.87 0.74 0.49
C PRO A 37 10.51 0.07 0.32
N LEU A 38 9.58 0.72 -0.37
CA LEU A 38 8.21 0.24 -0.53
C LEU A 38 7.74 0.22 -1.98
N ASP A 39 6.94 -0.78 -2.33
CA ASP A 39 6.00 -0.71 -3.44
C ASP A 39 4.66 -0.17 -2.94
N MET A 40 4.21 0.94 -3.51
CA MET A 40 2.89 1.52 -3.26
C MET A 40 1.93 1.12 -4.38
N ILE A 41 0.97 0.25 -4.06
CA ILE A 41 0.00 -0.30 -5.01
C ILE A 41 -1.33 0.43 -4.82
N PHE A 42 -1.73 1.25 -5.80
CA PHE A 42 -2.95 2.04 -5.78
C PHE A 42 -4.11 1.26 -6.41
N ILE A 43 -5.23 1.08 -5.68
CA ILE A 43 -6.29 0.14 -6.04
C ILE A 43 -7.65 0.87 -6.08
N ARG A 44 -8.36 0.76 -7.20
CA ARG A 44 -9.68 1.33 -7.42
C ARG A 44 -10.76 0.58 -6.62
N LEU A 45 -11.94 1.17 -6.52
CA LEU A 45 -13.06 0.59 -5.76
C LEU A 45 -13.48 -0.81 -6.25
N ASN A 46 -13.36 -1.07 -7.56
CA ASN A 46 -13.64 -2.37 -8.18
C ASN A 46 -12.51 -3.41 -7.97
N GLY A 47 -11.45 -3.07 -7.24
CA GLY A 47 -10.29 -3.94 -7.01
C GLY A 47 -9.22 -3.88 -8.11
N GLU A 48 -9.40 -3.10 -9.17
CA GLU A 48 -8.40 -2.92 -10.22
C GLU A 48 -7.20 -2.13 -9.70
N ILE A 49 -5.99 -2.62 -9.98
CA ILE A 49 -4.75 -1.91 -9.73
C ILE A 49 -4.63 -0.76 -10.73
N GLU A 50 -4.70 0.46 -10.23
CA GLU A 50 -4.57 1.68 -11.02
C GLU A 50 -3.12 1.91 -11.42
N SER A 51 -2.22 1.88 -10.43
CA SER A 51 -0.79 2.10 -10.63
C SER A 51 0.00 1.45 -9.49
N ILE A 52 1.29 1.23 -9.75
CA ILE A 52 2.27 0.76 -8.78
C ILE A 52 3.44 1.72 -8.84
N VAL A 53 3.88 2.19 -7.68
CA VAL A 53 5.06 3.06 -7.59
C VAL A 53 6.04 2.45 -6.59
N THR A 54 7.21 2.05 -7.09
CA THR A 54 8.32 1.59 -6.26
C THR A 54 9.13 2.80 -5.78
N ARG A 55 9.37 2.87 -4.48
CA ARG A 55 10.09 3.95 -3.80
C ARG A 55 11.27 3.36 -3.04
N GLU A 56 12.47 3.63 -3.54
CA GLU A 56 13.73 3.23 -2.89
C GLU A 56 14.28 4.31 -1.94
N ASP A 57 13.77 5.54 -2.05
CA ASP A 57 14.21 6.68 -1.26
C ASP A 57 13.55 6.71 0.13
N THR A 58 14.28 6.25 1.14
CA THR A 58 13.85 6.28 2.55
C THR A 58 13.87 7.70 3.12
N LEU A 59 13.00 7.99 4.11
CA LEU A 59 12.89 9.29 4.82
C LEU A 59 12.54 10.50 3.94
N SER A 60 12.28 10.28 2.65
CA SER A 60 12.01 11.33 1.67
C SER A 60 10.65 12.02 1.91
N GLN A 61 10.62 13.34 1.70
CA GLN A 61 9.39 14.14 1.74
C GLN A 61 8.70 14.23 0.37
N GLU A 62 9.31 13.68 -0.67
CA GLU A 62 8.74 13.63 -2.01
C GLU A 62 7.41 12.87 -2.00
N ARG A 63 6.43 13.44 -2.70
CA ARG A 63 5.05 12.95 -2.69
C ARG A 63 4.80 12.03 -3.87
N THR A 64 4.27 10.85 -3.56
CA THR A 64 3.70 9.92 -4.52
C THR A 64 2.19 10.05 -4.50
N ARG A 65 1.54 10.15 -5.67
CA ARG A 65 0.08 10.27 -5.76
C ARG A 65 -0.51 9.31 -6.77
N SER A 66 -1.73 8.85 -6.52
CA SER A 66 -2.50 8.16 -7.55
C SER A 66 -2.93 9.14 -8.64
N GLN A 67 -3.08 8.66 -9.88
CA GLN A 67 -3.52 9.51 -10.99
C GLN A 67 -5.05 9.61 -11.06
N LYS A 68 -5.74 8.63 -10.48
CA LYS A 68 -7.21 8.57 -10.39
C LYS A 68 -7.66 8.30 -8.95
N PRO A 69 -8.94 8.57 -8.61
CA PRO A 69 -9.48 8.22 -7.31
C PRO A 69 -9.35 6.72 -7.03
N VAL A 70 -8.80 6.39 -5.87
CA VAL A 70 -8.60 5.01 -5.42
C VAL A 70 -9.28 4.78 -4.08
N ALA A 71 -9.70 3.54 -3.85
CA ALA A 71 -10.36 3.12 -2.62
C ALA A 71 -9.38 2.48 -1.64
N TYR A 72 -8.26 1.94 -2.14
CA TYR A 72 -7.24 1.32 -1.31
C TYR A 72 -5.83 1.65 -1.79
N VAL A 73 -4.88 1.65 -0.86
CA VAL A 73 -3.44 1.65 -1.15
C VAL A 73 -2.81 0.52 -0.34
N LEU A 74 -2.07 -0.36 -0.99
CA LEU A 74 -1.34 -1.45 -0.35
C LEU A 74 0.17 -1.14 -0.42
N GLU A 75 0.79 -0.99 0.74
CA GLU A 75 2.24 -0.88 0.88
C GLU A 75 2.84 -2.25 1.18
N ILE A 76 3.79 -2.68 0.34
CA ILE A 76 4.61 -3.90 0.53
C ILE A 76 6.10 -3.58 0.31
N ASN A 77 7.00 -4.54 0.53
CA ASN A 77 8.43 -4.31 0.29
C ASN A 77 8.71 -3.98 -1.18
N ALA A 78 9.66 -3.07 -1.42
CA ALA A 78 10.05 -2.70 -2.78
C ALA A 78 10.49 -3.93 -3.60
N GLY A 79 10.06 -3.98 -4.86
CA GLY A 79 10.38 -5.06 -5.80
C GLY A 79 9.53 -6.31 -5.63
N GLN A 80 8.72 -6.42 -4.58
CA GLN A 80 7.85 -7.58 -4.37
C GLN A 80 6.72 -7.64 -5.40
N SER A 81 6.18 -6.51 -5.82
CA SER A 81 5.18 -6.47 -6.89
C SER A 81 5.73 -7.05 -8.20
N ALA A 82 6.97 -6.69 -8.55
CA ALA A 82 7.65 -7.22 -9.73
C ALA A 82 7.96 -8.72 -9.60
N ALA A 83 8.47 -9.16 -8.45
CA ALA A 83 8.75 -10.58 -8.19
C ALA A 83 7.50 -11.46 -8.28
N LEU A 84 6.34 -10.95 -7.87
CA LEU A 84 5.05 -11.62 -7.95
C LEU A 84 4.34 -11.43 -9.31
N GLY A 85 4.92 -10.67 -10.24
CA GLY A 85 4.31 -10.37 -11.53
C GLY A 85 3.05 -9.50 -11.46
N ILE A 86 2.88 -8.74 -10.37
CA ILE A 86 1.75 -7.84 -10.16
C ILE A 86 1.95 -6.59 -11.01
N LYS A 87 0.91 -6.19 -11.76
CA LYS A 87 0.96 -5.08 -12.72
C LYS A 87 -0.33 -4.26 -12.70
N PRO A 88 -0.29 -2.98 -13.13
CA PRO A 88 -1.49 -2.20 -13.39
C PRO A 88 -2.48 -2.95 -14.30
N GLY A 89 -3.77 -2.83 -14.01
CA GLY A 89 -4.85 -3.57 -14.68
C GLY A 89 -5.16 -4.95 -14.10
N HIS A 90 -4.31 -5.51 -13.23
CA HIS A 90 -4.69 -6.70 -12.45
C HIS A 90 -5.75 -6.37 -11.40
N PHE A 91 -6.42 -7.39 -10.87
CA PHE A 91 -7.47 -7.24 -9.87
C PHE A 91 -7.05 -7.86 -8.54
N ILE A 92 -7.26 -7.12 -7.46
CA ILE A 92 -7.08 -7.58 -6.09
C ILE A 92 -8.44 -7.87 -5.48
N ARG A 93 -8.58 -9.07 -4.90
CA ARG A 93 -9.74 -9.46 -4.11
C ARG A 93 -9.42 -9.31 -2.64
N LEU A 94 -10.00 -8.29 -2.01
CA LEU A 94 -9.97 -8.18 -0.55
C LEU A 94 -10.93 -9.23 0.03
N GLN A 95 -10.38 -10.13 0.84
CA GLN A 95 -11.16 -11.07 1.62
C GLN A 95 -11.14 -10.61 3.08
N SER A 96 -12.30 -10.56 3.71
CA SER A 96 -12.42 -10.29 5.14
C SER A 96 -11.79 -11.46 5.90
N GLY A 97 -10.55 -11.30 6.35
CA GLY A 97 -9.95 -12.24 7.30
C GLY A 97 -10.66 -12.11 8.65
N ARG A 98 -11.30 -13.19 9.12
CA ARG A 98 -11.76 -13.28 10.51
C ARG A 98 -10.51 -13.30 11.39
N GLY A 99 -10.08 -12.13 11.87
CA GLY A 99 -9.07 -12.06 12.92
C GLY A 99 -9.53 -12.92 14.09
N ALA A 100 -8.70 -13.86 14.52
CA ALA A 100 -9.01 -14.74 15.62
C ALA A 100 -9.47 -13.92 16.83
N GLY A 101 -10.71 -14.13 17.25
CA GLY A 101 -11.15 -13.70 18.57
C GLY A 101 -10.35 -14.48 19.60
N GLY A 102 -9.47 -13.79 20.32
CA GLY A 102 -8.97 -14.28 21.59
C GLY A 102 -10.11 -14.20 22.59
N GLY A 103 -10.82 -15.31 22.75
CA GLY A 103 -11.63 -15.58 23.93
C GLY A 103 -10.76 -16.15 25.05
N SER A 104 -11.22 -15.86 26.27
CA SER A 104 -10.68 -16.20 27.60
C SER A 104 -9.66 -15.23 28.18
#